data_AF-A0A401GV83-F1
#
_entry.id   AF-A0A401GV83-F1
#
_cell.length_a   1.000
_cell.length_b   1.000
_cell.length_c   1.000
_cell.angle_alpha   90.00
_cell.angle_beta   90.00
_cell.angle_gamma   90.00
#
_symmetry.space_group_name_H-M   'P 1'
#
loop_
_entity.id
_entity.type
_entity.pdbx_description
1 polymer ?
#
loop_
_entity_poly.entity_id
_entity_poly.type
_entity_poly.pdbx_seq_one_letter_code
_entity_poly.pdbx_strand_id
1 'polypeptide(L)'
;MISENLYTLLSELNAGDPVQDDEELDDSDWDEHSADSSDDEDEDTDDTPGRQREPSDPPHKIRTRNFRNYLAQQGDIASRVKEVLGYMLEKKLYLPLLLWALSWNVPELIADPLAKFECTALMISDELGDLLGKWFKPPRGHGRGIKTKGAASAINTFAVSCIKNTIHREMARVGKVMRTNEKSR
;
A
#
# COMPACT_ATOMS: atom_id res chain seq x y z
N MET A 1 24.83 -20.12 14.68
CA MET A 1 24.25 -19.85 16.01
C MET A 1 23.81 -18.38 16.10
N ILE A 2 22.84 -17.94 15.27
CA ILE A 2 22.37 -16.53 15.23
C ILE A 2 20.83 -16.45 15.42
N SER A 3 20.12 -17.57 15.31
CA SER A 3 18.65 -17.60 15.38
C SER A 3 18.06 -17.43 16.78
N GLU A 4 18.79 -17.81 17.83
CA GLU A 4 18.25 -17.76 19.20
C GLU A 4 18.11 -16.32 19.73
N ASN A 5 18.95 -15.40 19.26
CA ASN A 5 18.98 -14.03 19.78
C ASN A 5 17.80 -13.17 19.31
N LEU A 6 17.20 -13.51 18.16
CA LEU A 6 16.06 -12.79 17.58
C LEU A 6 14.75 -13.10 18.32
N TYR A 7 14.60 -14.33 18.80
CA TYR A 7 13.38 -14.76 19.52
C TYR A 7 13.31 -14.19 20.93
N THR A 8 14.44 -14.07 21.61
CA THR A 8 14.54 -13.48 22.96
C THR A 8 14.21 -12.00 22.94
N LEU A 9 14.74 -11.26 21.95
CA LEU A 9 14.49 -9.82 21.77
C LEU A 9 13.02 -9.49 21.45
N LEU A 10 12.31 -10.38 20.76
CA LEU A 10 10.88 -10.23 20.47
C LEU A 10 10.00 -10.56 21.68
N SER A 11 10.49 -11.41 22.59
CA SER A 11 9.76 -11.83 23.79
C SER A 11 9.78 -10.76 24.89
N GLU A 12 10.87 -9.98 24.99
CA GLU A 12 11.01 -8.89 25.97
C GLU A 12 10.12 -7.67 25.67
N LEU A 13 9.74 -7.46 24.40
CA LEU A 13 8.80 -6.40 23.99
C LEU A 13 7.32 -6.74 24.26
N ASN A 14 7.02 -7.97 24.69
CA ASN A 14 5.67 -8.51 24.82
C ASN A 14 5.06 -8.35 26.24
N ALA A 15 5.78 -7.69 27.17
CA ALA A 15 5.42 -7.59 28.58
C ALA A 15 4.77 -6.23 28.96
N GLY A 16 3.76 -5.78 28.22
CA GLY A 16 3.01 -4.55 28.50
C GLY A 16 1.50 -4.80 28.66
N ASP A 17 0.93 -4.20 29.72
CA ASP A 17 -0.39 -4.41 30.34
C ASP A 17 -1.67 -4.48 29.46
N PRO A 18 -2.76 -5.09 29.99
CA PRO A 18 -4.02 -5.27 29.28
C PRO A 18 -4.86 -3.99 29.27
N VAL A 19 -5.22 -3.52 28.07
CA VAL A 19 -6.22 -2.46 27.89
C VAL A 19 -7.55 -3.11 27.54
N GLN A 20 -8.57 -2.72 28.31
CA GLN A 20 -9.93 -3.27 28.36
C GLN A 20 -10.71 -3.15 27.04
N ASP A 21 -11.67 -4.08 26.93
CA ASP A 21 -12.68 -4.24 25.88
C ASP A 21 -13.44 -2.95 25.57
N ASP A 22 -13.76 -2.75 24.28
CA ASP A 22 -14.94 -2.01 23.85
C ASP A 22 -15.42 -2.57 22.48
N GLU A 23 -16.62 -3.17 22.55
CA GLU A 23 -17.71 -3.28 21.55
C GLU A 23 -17.46 -3.97 20.19
N GLU A 24 -18.12 -5.13 20.04
CA GLU A 24 -18.38 -5.84 18.78
C GLU A 24 -19.23 -5.00 17.83
N LEU A 25 -18.77 -4.82 16.59
CA LEU A 25 -19.64 -4.49 15.47
C LEU A 25 -19.62 -5.67 14.49
N ASP A 26 -20.71 -6.44 14.58
CA ASP A 26 -21.19 -7.40 13.61
C ASP A 26 -21.74 -6.64 12.39
N ASP A 27 -21.15 -6.83 11.22
CA ASP A 27 -21.70 -6.31 9.97
C ASP A 27 -21.39 -7.28 8.81
N SER A 28 -22.39 -8.14 8.64
CA SER A 28 -22.99 -8.69 7.40
C SER A 28 -22.11 -9.01 6.19
N ASP A 29 -22.16 -10.30 5.88
CA ASP A 29 -21.84 -10.97 4.62
C ASP A 29 -22.65 -10.38 3.46
N TRP A 30 -21.98 -9.66 2.55
CA TRP A 30 -22.56 -9.15 1.32
C TRP A 30 -22.18 -10.08 0.17
N ASP A 31 -23.06 -11.04 -0.09
CA ASP A 31 -23.12 -11.82 -1.33
C ASP A 31 -23.58 -10.90 -2.47
N GLU A 32 -22.70 -10.61 -3.42
CA GLU A 32 -23.03 -9.85 -4.64
C GLU A 32 -22.92 -10.77 -5.87
N HIS A 33 -23.94 -11.59 -6.05
CA HIS A 33 -24.24 -12.24 -7.33
C HIS A 33 -25.40 -11.51 -8.01
N SER A 34 -25.08 -10.57 -8.89
CA SER A 34 -25.98 -10.15 -9.97
C SER A 34 -25.22 -9.27 -10.96
N ALA A 35 -24.89 -9.82 -12.12
CA ALA A 35 -24.64 -9.04 -13.33
C ALA A 35 -25.15 -9.86 -14.52
N ASP A 36 -26.45 -9.72 -14.75
CA ASP A 36 -27.10 -9.83 -16.05
C ASP A 36 -26.54 -8.73 -16.95
N SER A 37 -26.04 -9.08 -18.13
CA SER A 37 -25.71 -8.10 -19.18
C SER A 37 -25.81 -8.77 -20.54
N SER A 38 -27.01 -8.65 -21.10
CA SER A 38 -27.34 -8.32 -22.50
C SER A 38 -26.24 -8.53 -23.54
N ASP A 39 -26.53 -9.51 -24.40
CA ASP A 39 -25.92 -9.78 -25.70
C ASP A 39 -26.45 -8.75 -26.71
N ASP A 40 -25.66 -7.72 -27.01
CA ASP A 40 -25.91 -6.77 -28.10
C ASP A 40 -24.91 -7.06 -29.23
N GLU A 41 -25.42 -7.60 -30.32
CA GLU A 41 -24.73 -7.76 -31.60
C GLU A 41 -24.53 -6.38 -32.23
N ASP A 42 -23.29 -5.96 -32.47
CA ASP A 42 -23.00 -4.78 -33.30
C ASP A 42 -22.01 -5.08 -34.44
N GLU A 43 -22.61 -4.93 -35.63
CA GLU A 43 -22.18 -4.85 -37.01
C GLU A 43 -20.78 -4.29 -37.31
N ASP A 44 -20.05 -5.00 -38.19
CA ASP A 44 -18.82 -4.57 -38.86
C ASP A 44 -19.02 -3.20 -39.56
N THR A 45 -18.38 -2.16 -39.02
CA THR A 45 -18.04 -0.96 -39.81
C THR A 45 -16.57 -0.58 -39.61
N ASP A 46 -15.81 -0.89 -40.65
CA ASP A 46 -14.43 -0.50 -40.91
C ASP A 46 -14.32 1.02 -41.10
N ASP A 47 -13.96 1.74 -40.03
CA ASP A 47 -13.24 3.01 -40.13
C ASP A 47 -12.55 3.35 -38.79
N THR A 48 -11.33 2.83 -38.56
CA THR A 48 -10.58 3.10 -37.31
C THR A 48 -9.49 4.16 -37.53
N PRO A 49 -9.72 5.45 -37.18
CA PRO A 49 -8.65 6.43 -37.13
C PRO A 49 -7.81 6.22 -35.87
N GLY A 50 -6.58 5.75 -36.05
CA GLY A 50 -5.51 5.85 -35.06
C GLY A 50 -5.69 4.97 -33.81
N ARG A 51 -5.39 3.68 -33.94
CA ARG A 51 -5.13 2.79 -32.80
C ARG A 51 -4.01 3.40 -31.94
N GLN A 52 -4.37 4.17 -30.91
CA GLN A 52 -3.44 4.55 -29.87
C GLN A 52 -2.85 3.25 -29.33
N ARG A 53 -1.54 3.05 -29.48
CA ARG A 53 -0.84 1.97 -28.79
C ARG A 53 -1.20 2.13 -27.32
N GLU A 54 -1.79 1.10 -26.72
CA GLU A 54 -1.92 1.03 -25.27
C GLU A 54 -0.55 1.37 -24.66
N PRO A 55 -0.49 2.24 -23.66
CA PRO A 55 0.77 2.61 -23.05
C PRO A 55 1.47 1.35 -22.56
N SER A 56 2.63 1.03 -23.12
CA SER A 56 3.44 -0.08 -22.63
C SER A 56 3.77 0.16 -21.17
N ASP A 57 3.68 -0.87 -20.34
CA ASP A 57 4.03 -0.78 -18.92
C ASP A 57 5.39 -0.11 -18.72
N PRO A 58 5.54 0.77 -17.71
CA PRO A 58 6.82 1.38 -17.41
C PRO A 58 7.87 0.30 -17.05
N PRO A 59 9.15 0.53 -17.38
CA PRO A 59 10.20 -0.49 -17.23
C PRO A 59 10.36 -0.99 -15.78
N HIS A 60 10.04 -0.15 -14.80
CA HIS A 60 10.06 -0.50 -13.38
C HIS A 60 9.01 -1.58 -13.05
N LYS A 61 7.78 -1.45 -13.56
CA LYS A 61 6.72 -2.47 -13.40
C LYS A 61 7.14 -3.80 -14.02
N ILE A 62 7.65 -3.74 -15.25
CA ILE A 62 8.12 -4.94 -15.98
C ILE A 62 9.22 -5.66 -15.17
N ARG A 63 10.19 -4.91 -14.65
CA ARG A 63 11.28 -5.46 -13.84
C ARG A 63 10.78 -6.12 -12.56
N THR A 64 9.90 -5.47 -11.80
CA THR A 64 9.30 -6.02 -10.57
C THR A 64 8.54 -7.31 -10.87
N ARG A 65 7.71 -7.33 -11.92
CA ARG A 65 6.95 -8.51 -12.34
C ARG A 65 7.85 -9.68 -12.72
N ASN A 66 8.92 -9.40 -13.48
CA ASN A 66 9.90 -10.41 -13.88
C ASN A 66 10.59 -11.04 -12.66
N PHE A 67 10.99 -10.24 -11.68
CA PHE A 67 11.60 -10.76 -10.45
C PHE A 67 10.61 -11.54 -9.59
N ARG A 68 9.35 -11.09 -9.49
CA ARG A 68 8.30 -11.82 -8.78
C ARG A 68 8.10 -13.22 -9.39
N ASN A 69 8.01 -13.30 -10.71
CA ASN A 69 7.88 -14.58 -11.43
C ASN A 69 9.10 -15.49 -11.22
N TYR A 70 10.30 -14.92 -11.32
CA TYR A 70 11.53 -15.65 -11.04
C TYR A 70 11.56 -16.22 -9.61
N LEU A 71 11.19 -15.41 -8.60
CA LEU A 71 11.15 -15.84 -7.21
C LEU A 71 10.09 -16.91 -6.97
N ALA A 72 8.93 -16.81 -7.62
CA ALA A 72 7.89 -17.83 -7.54
C ALA A 72 8.35 -19.17 -8.12
N GLN A 73 9.11 -19.17 -9.22
CA GLN A 73 9.66 -20.39 -9.82
C GLN A 73 10.74 -21.05 -8.95
N GLN A 74 11.53 -20.26 -8.24
CA GLN A 74 12.60 -20.78 -7.38
C GLN A 74 12.08 -21.26 -6.00
N GLY A 75 10.93 -20.77 -5.53
CA GLY A 75 10.34 -21.16 -4.25
C GLY A 75 11.07 -20.65 -3.00
N ASP A 76 12.04 -19.74 -3.16
CA ASP A 76 13.02 -19.37 -2.12
C ASP A 76 12.85 -17.93 -1.57
N ILE A 77 11.71 -17.28 -1.83
CA ILE A 77 11.51 -15.88 -1.41
C ILE A 77 11.71 -15.66 0.09
N ALA A 78 11.29 -16.62 0.93
CA ALA A 78 11.37 -16.51 2.38
C ALA A 78 12.82 -16.50 2.89
N SER A 79 13.71 -17.33 2.33
CA SER A 79 15.11 -17.39 2.77
C SER A 79 15.85 -16.11 2.38
N ARG A 80 15.65 -15.63 1.16
CA ARG A 80 16.23 -14.36 0.68
C ARG A 80 15.78 -13.17 1.50
N VAL A 81 14.49 -13.12 1.88
CA VAL A 81 14.00 -12.07 2.79
C VAL A 81 14.69 -12.13 4.15
N LYS A 82 14.90 -13.33 4.71
CA LYS A 82 15.63 -13.49 5.99
C LYS A 82 17.09 -13.05 5.88
N GLU A 83 17.75 -13.34 4.76
CA GLU A 83 19.13 -12.88 4.50
C GLU A 83 19.20 -11.35 4.45
N VAL A 84 18.26 -10.71 3.74
CA VAL A 84 18.17 -9.24 3.69
C VAL A 84 17.92 -8.65 5.09
N LEU A 85 17.02 -9.24 5.87
CA LEU A 85 16.76 -8.80 7.24
C LEU A 85 17.98 -8.97 8.15
N GLY A 86 18.75 -10.05 7.98
CA GLY A 86 20.02 -10.27 8.68
C GLY A 86 21.05 -9.20 8.35
N TYR A 87 21.24 -8.90 7.06
CA TYR A 87 22.14 -7.85 6.60
C TYR A 87 21.73 -6.47 7.12
N MET A 88 20.42 -6.17 7.14
CA MET A 88 19.89 -4.93 7.70
C MET A 88 20.21 -4.79 9.19
N LEU A 89 20.11 -5.87 9.96
CA LEU A 89 20.47 -5.89 11.38
C LEU A 89 21.97 -5.64 11.59
N GLU A 90 22.84 -6.22 10.77
CA GLU A 90 24.28 -5.95 10.79
C GLU A 90 24.60 -4.47 10.53
N LYS A 91 23.80 -3.81 9.67
CA LYS A 91 23.91 -2.36 9.40
C LYS A 91 23.19 -1.49 10.42
N LYS A 92 22.57 -2.07 11.46
CA LYS A 92 21.75 -1.37 12.46
C LYS A 92 20.63 -0.52 11.82
N LEU A 93 20.10 -0.99 10.69
CA LEU A 93 19.07 -0.29 9.93
C LEU A 93 17.79 -1.13 9.91
N TYR A 94 16.78 -0.71 10.67
CA TYR A 94 15.50 -1.41 10.71
C TYR A 94 14.62 -1.08 9.50
N LEU A 95 13.73 -2.01 9.12
CA LEU A 95 12.83 -1.86 7.97
C LEU A 95 12.00 -0.56 7.99
N PRO A 96 11.40 -0.12 9.12
CA PRO A 96 10.68 1.15 9.16
C PRO A 96 11.56 2.36 8.83
N LEU A 97 12.82 2.37 9.29
CA LEU A 97 13.77 3.45 9.02
C LEU A 97 14.24 3.44 7.57
N LEU A 98 14.45 2.26 6.99
CA LEU A 98 14.76 2.11 5.57
C LEU A 98 13.63 2.68 4.70
N LEU A 99 12.38 2.27 4.96
CA LEU A 99 11.22 2.76 4.22
C LEU A 99 11.00 4.27 4.41
N TRP A 100 11.16 4.78 5.64
CA TRP A 100 11.09 6.21 5.92
C TRP A 100 12.15 6.98 5.13
N ALA A 101 13.41 6.53 5.16
CA ALA A 101 14.51 7.20 4.46
C ALA A 101 14.32 7.21 2.93
N LEU A 102 13.88 6.08 2.36
CA LEU A 102 13.56 5.95 0.93
C LEU A 102 12.36 6.82 0.53
N SER A 103 11.38 7.03 1.44
CA SER A 103 10.19 7.84 1.17
C SER A 103 10.46 9.36 1.20
N TRP A 104 11.55 9.80 0.56
CA TRP A 104 11.98 11.20 0.39
C TRP A 104 12.28 11.97 1.68
N ASN A 105 12.57 11.28 2.79
CA ASN A 105 12.91 11.96 4.06
C ASN A 105 14.42 12.22 4.24
N VAL A 106 15.28 11.64 3.39
CA VAL A 106 16.73 11.83 3.42
C VAL A 106 17.18 12.48 2.11
N PRO A 107 17.60 13.77 2.11
CA PRO A 107 17.93 14.52 0.89
C PRO A 107 18.97 13.85 -0.01
N GLU A 108 19.95 13.17 0.59
CA GLU A 108 21.01 12.46 -0.11
C GLU A 108 20.45 11.31 -0.96
N LEU A 109 19.39 10.65 -0.48
CA LEU A 109 18.70 9.58 -1.20
C LEU A 109 17.73 10.12 -2.24
N ILE A 110 17.23 11.35 -2.08
CA ILE A 110 16.36 11.98 -3.09
C ILE A 110 17.11 12.15 -4.41
N ALA A 111 18.41 12.44 -4.39
CA ALA A 111 19.22 12.63 -5.58
C ALA A 111 19.77 11.32 -6.17
N ASP A 112 19.94 10.29 -5.34
CA ASP A 112 20.55 9.01 -5.69
C ASP A 112 19.73 8.25 -6.77
N PRO A 113 20.34 7.87 -7.92
CA PRO A 113 19.62 7.20 -9.00
C PRO A 113 19.02 5.86 -8.61
N LEU A 114 19.68 5.10 -7.72
CA LEU A 114 19.19 3.80 -7.29
C LEU A 114 17.99 3.97 -6.37
N ALA A 115 18.08 4.82 -5.35
CA ALA A 115 16.97 5.14 -4.46
C ALA A 115 15.77 5.68 -5.23
N LYS A 116 15.97 6.61 -6.18
CA LYS A 116 14.92 7.09 -7.08
C LYS A 116 14.24 5.97 -7.86
N PHE A 117 15.04 5.06 -8.42
CA PHE A 117 14.52 3.92 -9.18
C PHE A 117 13.63 3.05 -8.29
N GLU A 118 14.11 2.65 -7.11
CA GLU A 118 13.36 1.79 -6.18
C GLU A 118 12.09 2.48 -5.65
N CYS A 119 12.16 3.78 -5.35
CA CYS A 119 10.98 4.55 -4.94
C CYS A 119 9.94 4.62 -6.06
N THR A 120 10.38 4.88 -7.29
CA THR A 120 9.50 4.89 -8.46
C THR A 120 8.89 3.52 -8.68
N ALA A 121 9.71 2.46 -8.61
CA ALA A 121 9.27 1.08 -8.74
C ALA A 121 8.20 0.75 -7.70
N LEU A 122 8.38 1.14 -6.44
CA LEU A 122 7.40 0.94 -5.37
C LEU A 122 6.11 1.71 -5.63
N MET A 123 6.17 3.01 -5.99
CA MET A 123 4.97 3.84 -6.15
C MET A 123 4.09 3.40 -7.29
N ILE A 124 4.69 2.86 -8.35
CA ILE A 124 3.93 2.42 -9.52
C ILE A 124 3.63 0.93 -9.46
N SER A 125 4.13 0.15 -8.50
CA SER A 125 3.96 -1.30 -8.54
C SER A 125 2.53 -1.73 -8.19
N ASP A 126 2.13 -2.89 -8.73
CA ASP A 126 0.86 -3.50 -8.36
C ASP A 126 0.91 -4.02 -6.92
N GLU A 127 2.11 -4.35 -6.41
CA GLU A 127 2.34 -4.82 -5.05
C GLU A 127 2.00 -3.78 -3.97
N LEU A 128 2.15 -2.48 -4.23
CA LEU A 128 1.92 -1.45 -3.20
C LEU A 128 0.46 -1.44 -2.74
N GLY A 129 -0.49 -1.56 -3.67
CA GLY A 129 -1.92 -1.66 -3.34
C GLY A 129 -2.23 -2.88 -2.47
N ASP A 130 -1.75 -4.05 -2.90
CA ASP A 130 -1.87 -5.32 -2.17
C ASP A 130 -1.27 -5.23 -0.76
N LEU A 131 -0.10 -4.57 -0.63
CA LEU A 131 0.59 -4.35 0.64
C LEU A 131 -0.25 -3.49 1.57
N LEU A 132 -0.75 -2.35 1.10
CA LEU A 132 -1.56 -1.44 1.90
C LEU A 132 -2.86 -2.12 2.38
N GLY A 133 -3.52 -2.89 1.52
CA GLY A 133 -4.71 -3.66 1.88
C GLY A 133 -4.41 -4.71 2.97
N LYS A 134 -3.32 -5.47 2.82
CA LYS A 134 -2.90 -6.47 3.82
C LYS A 134 -2.39 -5.82 5.11
N TRP A 135 -1.77 -4.65 5.06
CA TRP A 135 -1.37 -3.93 6.27
C TRP A 135 -2.58 -3.35 7.00
N PHE A 136 -3.59 -2.88 6.27
CA PHE A 136 -4.85 -2.43 6.85
C PHE A 136 -5.55 -3.57 7.60
N LYS A 137 -5.66 -4.76 6.99
CA LYS A 137 -6.27 -5.94 7.60
C LYS A 137 -5.35 -7.16 7.44
N PRO A 138 -4.38 -7.34 8.38
CA PRO A 138 -3.44 -8.46 8.31
C PRO A 138 -4.16 -9.82 8.34
N PRO A 139 -3.67 -10.82 7.57
CA PRO A 139 -4.18 -12.18 7.65
C PRO A 139 -4.15 -12.69 9.09
N ARG A 140 -5.27 -13.25 9.56
CA ARG A 140 -5.42 -13.72 10.94
C ARG A 140 -5.00 -15.18 11.03
N GLY A 141 -4.00 -15.48 11.86
CA GLY A 141 -3.73 -16.85 12.30
C GLY A 141 -4.78 -17.31 13.31
N HIS A 142 -5.15 -18.59 13.29
CA HIS A 142 -6.08 -19.20 14.25
C HIS A 142 -5.46 -19.41 15.66
N GLY A 143 -4.29 -18.82 15.94
CA GLY A 143 -3.57 -18.99 17.19
C GLY A 143 -3.99 -17.99 18.26
N ARG A 144 -3.98 -18.42 19.52
CA ARG A 144 -4.05 -17.52 20.69
C ARG A 144 -2.74 -16.72 20.77
N GLY A 145 -2.76 -15.47 20.33
CA GLY A 145 -1.62 -14.54 20.40
C GLY A 145 -2.09 -13.09 20.40
N ILE A 146 -1.18 -12.14 20.71
CA ILE A 146 -1.49 -10.70 20.69
C ILE A 146 -1.99 -10.32 19.29
N LYS A 147 -3.19 -9.76 19.23
CA LYS A 147 -3.78 -9.23 18.00
C LYS A 147 -2.85 -8.15 17.45
N THR A 148 -2.16 -8.41 16.35
CA THR A 148 -1.47 -7.34 15.60
C THR A 148 -2.54 -6.35 15.13
N LYS A 149 -2.51 -5.13 15.67
CA LYS A 149 -3.46 -4.05 15.32
C LYS A 149 -3.36 -3.58 13.86
N GLY A 150 -2.40 -4.12 13.09
CA GLY A 150 -2.13 -3.73 11.71
C GLY A 150 -1.81 -2.24 11.60
N ALA A 151 -1.88 -1.73 10.37
CA ALA A 151 -1.74 -0.31 10.07
C ALA A 151 -3.11 0.42 10.01
N ALA A 152 -4.21 -0.23 10.42
CA ALA A 152 -5.57 0.30 10.27
C ALA A 152 -5.73 1.71 10.86
N SER A 153 -5.23 1.93 12.08
CA SER A 153 -5.27 3.24 12.74
C SER A 153 -4.50 4.31 11.94
N ALA A 154 -3.25 4.03 11.55
CA ALA A 154 -2.43 4.96 10.80
C ALA A 154 -3.04 5.30 9.43
N ILE A 155 -3.53 4.28 8.71
CA ILE A 155 -4.17 4.43 7.40
C ILE A 155 -5.46 5.24 7.53
N ASN A 156 -6.32 4.96 8.52
CA ASN A 156 -7.55 5.71 8.74
C ASN A 156 -7.27 7.17 9.08
N THR A 157 -6.31 7.44 9.97
CA THR A 157 -5.91 8.82 10.31
C THR A 157 -5.44 9.58 9.07
N PHE A 158 -4.63 8.94 8.22
CA PHE A 158 -4.19 9.51 6.95
C PHE A 158 -5.37 9.76 5.99
N ALA A 159 -6.24 8.77 5.79
CA ALA A 159 -7.40 8.87 4.90
C ALA A 159 -8.36 10.01 5.32
N VAL A 160 -8.66 10.13 6.61
CA VAL A 160 -9.48 11.22 7.16
C VAL A 160 -8.84 12.59 6.89
N SER A 161 -7.51 12.70 7.05
CA SER A 161 -6.77 13.94 6.73
C SER A 161 -6.91 14.32 5.25
N CYS A 162 -6.78 13.36 4.34
CA CYS A 162 -6.96 13.57 2.90
C CYS A 162 -8.37 14.06 2.55
N ILE A 163 -9.40 13.44 3.13
CA ILE A 163 -10.80 13.83 2.94
C ILE A 163 -11.04 15.25 3.49
N LYS A 164 -10.54 15.54 4.69
CA LYS A 164 -10.65 16.88 5.30
C LYS A 164 -10.06 17.97 4.41
N ASN A 165 -8.87 17.74 3.85
CA ASN A 165 -8.22 18.68 2.94
C ASN A 165 -9.01 18.89 1.65
N THR A 166 -9.59 17.80 1.12
CA THR A 166 -10.45 17.86 -0.06
C THR A 166 -11.71 18.68 0.20
N ILE A 167 -12.43 18.39 1.28
CA ILE A 167 -13.62 19.15 1.70
C ILE A 167 -13.27 20.62 1.88
N HIS A 168 -12.17 20.94 2.57
CA HIS A 168 -11.75 22.33 2.79
C HIS A 168 -11.53 23.08 1.47
N ARG A 169 -10.86 22.44 0.50
CA ARG A 169 -10.62 23.00 -0.82
C ARG A 169 -11.93 23.23 -1.59
N GLU A 170 -12.85 22.27 -1.57
CA GLU A 170 -14.14 22.42 -2.27
C GLU A 170 -15.01 23.49 -1.61
N MET A 171 -15.07 23.54 -0.27
CA MET A 171 -15.78 24.59 0.46
C MET A 171 -15.22 25.99 0.18
N ALA A 172 -13.90 26.13 0.05
CA ALA A 172 -13.27 27.39 -0.34
C ALA A 172 -13.68 27.84 -1.75
N ARG A 173 -13.81 26.90 -2.69
CA ARG A 173 -14.29 27.18 -4.06
C ARG A 173 -15.75 27.62 -4.06
N VAL A 174 -16.62 26.89 -3.37
CA VAL A 174 -18.05 27.25 -3.22
C VAL A 174 -18.19 28.65 -2.63
N GLY A 175 -17.46 28.93 -1.55
CA GLY A 175 -17.48 30.25 -0.90
C GLY A 175 -17.00 31.39 -1.81
N LYS A 176 -16.10 31.13 -2.76
CA LYS A 176 -15.66 32.12 -3.76
C LYS A 176 -16.79 32.40 -4.76
N VAL A 177 -17.45 31.37 -5.27
CA VAL A 177 -18.57 31.49 -6.22
C VAL A 177 -19.74 32.26 -5.60
N MET A 178 -20.08 31.96 -4.35
CA MET A 178 -21.16 32.65 -3.63
C MET A 178 -20.87 34.15 -3.50
N ARG A 179 -19.65 34.54 -3.11
CA ARG A 179 -19.23 35.94 -2.97
C ARG A 179 -19.10 36.70 -4.29
N THR A 180 -18.82 36.03 -5.40
CA THR A 180 -18.81 36.68 -6.72
C THR A 180 -20.21 36.94 -7.25
N ASN A 181 -21.18 36.07 -6.94
CA ASN A 181 -22.56 36.25 -7.36
C ASN A 181 -23.28 37.38 -6.60
N GLU A 182 -22.90 37.64 -5.34
CA GLU A 182 -23.42 38.78 -4.56
C GLU A 182 -22.95 40.15 -5.07
N LYS A 183 -21.82 40.23 -5.78
CA LYS A 183 -21.27 41.52 -6.28
C LYS A 183 -21.76 41.91 -7.67
N SER A 184 -22.44 41.01 -8.38
CA SER A 184 -23.02 41.25 -9.71
C SER A 184 -24.52 41.56 -9.65
N ARG A 185 -25.06 41.85 -8.47
CA ARG A 185 -26.46 42.18 -8.21
C ARG A 185 -26.54 43.55 -7.55
#